data_AF-A0A933GAF6-F1
#
_entry.id   AF-A0A933GAF6-F1
#
_cell.length_a   1.000
_cell.length_b   1.000
_cell.length_c   1.000
_cell.angle_alpha   90.00
_cell.angle_beta   90.00
_cell.angle_gamma   90.00
#
_symmetry.space_group_name_H-M   'P 1'
#
loop_
_entity.id
_entity.type
_entity.pdbx_description
1 polymer ?
#
loop_
_entity_poly.entity_id
_entity_poly.type
_entity_poly.pdbx_seq_one_letter_code
_entity_poly.pdbx_strand_id
1 'polypeptide(L)' 'MTYRGTVQGGVVVLDGPAVPAEGTVVRVEEVSSSDDHPAWTEVFKDLIGAAEGLPEDLAENHDHYIHGAPKK' A
#
# COMPACT_ATOMS: atom_id res chain seq x y z
N MET A 1 26.83 5.99 -6.67
CA MET A 1 26.05 6.45 -5.50
C MET A 1 24.76 7.04 -6.04
N THR A 2 23.61 6.65 -5.50
CA THR A 2 22.29 7.07 -6.00
C THR A 2 21.62 7.88 -4.92
N TYR A 3 21.05 9.02 -5.29
CA TYR A 3 20.27 9.87 -4.39
C TYR A 3 18.81 9.80 -4.84
N ARG A 4 17.90 9.57 -3.89
CA ARG A 4 16.46 9.69 -4.11
C ARG A 4 15.99 11.04 -3.56
N GLY A 5 14.90 11.55 -4.11
CA GLY A 5 14.34 12.82 -3.69
C GLY A 5 13.05 13.11 -4.41
N THR A 6 12.34 14.13 -3.93
CA THR A 6 11.07 14.58 -4.49
C THR A 6 11.21 15.97 -5.06
N VAL A 7 10.58 16.25 -6.21
CA VAL A 7 10.54 17.59 -6.78
C VAL A 7 9.51 18.43 -6.03
N GLN A 8 9.95 19.54 -5.43
CA GLN A 8 9.09 20.54 -4.80
C GLN A 8 9.39 21.91 -5.41
N GLY A 9 8.40 22.51 -6.09
CA GLY A 9 8.55 23.83 -6.70
C GLY A 9 9.68 23.91 -7.75
N GLY A 10 9.99 22.80 -8.44
CA GLY A 10 11.08 22.72 -9.41
C GLY A 10 12.46 22.43 -8.82
N VAL A 11 12.58 22.22 -7.50
CA VAL A 11 13.82 21.83 -6.82
C VAL A 11 13.72 20.36 -6.38
N VAL A 12 14.75 19.56 -6.66
CA VAL A 12 14.82 18.19 -6.14
C VAL A 12 15.28 18.23 -4.68
N VAL A 13 14.41 17.83 -3.76
CA VAL A 13 14.71 17.70 -2.34
C VAL A 13 15.13 16.25 -2.08
N LEU A 14 16.39 16.03 -1.71
CA LEU A 14 16.93 14.68 -1.49
C LEU A 14 16.39 14.05 -0.19
N ASP A 15 16.08 12.77 -0.27
CA ASP A 15 15.70 11.94 0.87
C ASP A 15 16.96 11.46 1.61
N GLY A 16 17.02 11.72 2.92
CA GLY A 16 18.10 11.24 3.79
C GLY A 16 19.29 12.19 3.95
N PRO A 17 20.32 11.78 4.71
CA PRO A 17 21.41 12.67 5.15
C PRO A 17 22.54 12.81 4.12
N ALA A 18 22.56 11.99 3.07
CA ALA A 18 23.64 11.99 2.08
C ALA A 18 23.39 13.08 1.05
N VAL A 19 24.27 14.07 1.00
CA VAL A 19 24.23 15.17 0.03
C VAL A 19 25.46 15.12 -0.89
N PRO A 20 25.30 15.34 -2.20
CA PRO A 20 26.43 15.57 -3.09
C PRO A 20 27.29 16.74 -2.62
N ALA A 21 28.58 16.70 -2.92
CA ALA A 21 29.45 17.85 -2.66
C ALA A 21 29.01 19.06 -3.52
N GLU A 22 29.22 20.26 -2.98
CA GLU A 22 28.95 21.51 -3.69
C GLU A 22 29.65 21.54 -5.06
N GLY A 23 28.93 21.97 -6.11
CA GLY A 23 29.44 22.02 -7.49
C GLY A 23 29.41 20.67 -8.26
N THR A 24 28.88 19.60 -7.67
CA THR A 24 28.73 18.32 -8.37
C THR A 24 27.70 18.42 -9.49
N VAL A 25 28.08 18.10 -10.73
CA VAL A 25 27.14 17.98 -11.86
C VAL A 25 26.38 16.66 -11.74
N VAL A 26 25.04 16.73 -11.69
CA VAL A 26 24.17 15.56 -11.53
C VAL A 26 23.26 15.37 -12.75
N ARG A 27 22.90 14.12 -13.04
CA ARG A 27 21.84 13.76 -13.98
C ARG A 27 20.61 13.35 -13.17
N VAL A 28 19.46 13.92 -13.50
CA VAL A 28 18.17 13.54 -12.91
C VAL A 28 17.54 12.49 -13.81
N GLU A 29 17.11 11.39 -13.21
CA GLU A 29 16.33 10.34 -13.86
C GLU A 29 15.00 10.24 -13.11
N GLU A 30 13.90 10.38 -13.82
CA GLU A 30 12.57 10.15 -13.23
C GLU A 30 12.45 8.67 -12.87
N VAL A 31 12.19 8.40 -11.59
CA VAL A 31 11.89 7.06 -11.11
C VAL A 31 10.38 6.97 -11.02
N SER A 32 9.76 6.10 -11.82
CA SER A 32 8.36 5.76 -11.61
C SER A 32 8.22 5.24 -10.19
N SER A 33 7.32 5.84 -9.41
CA SER A 33 7.01 5.33 -8.08
C SER A 33 6.54 3.89 -8.25
N SER A 34 7.35 2.95 -7.80
CA SER A 34 6.94 1.56 -7.64
C SER A 34 5.79 1.42 -6.62
N ASP A 35 5.39 2.52 -5.97
CA ASP A 35 4.22 2.67 -5.11
C ASP A 35 2.93 3.03 -5.86
N ASP A 36 2.88 2.89 -7.19
CA ASP A 36 1.62 2.91 -7.95
C ASP A 36 0.82 1.61 -7.75
N HIS A 37 0.92 1.02 -6.56
CA HIS A 37 0.06 -0.06 -6.15
C HIS A 37 -1.23 0.58 -5.62
N PRO A 38 -2.39 0.19 -6.17
CA PRO A 38 -3.66 0.66 -5.64
C PRO A 38 -3.74 0.38 -4.14
N ALA A 39 -4.36 1.27 -3.40
CA ALA A 39 -4.55 1.08 -1.97
C ALA A 39 -5.30 -0.23 -1.73
N TRP A 40 -5.05 -0.94 -0.63
CA TRP A 40 -5.76 -2.19 -0.33
C TRP A 40 -7.29 -2.01 -0.30
N THR A 41 -7.76 -0.82 0.07
CA THR A 41 -9.17 -0.44 0.00
C THR A 41 -9.71 -0.44 -1.43
N GLU A 42 -8.90 -0.04 -2.41
CA GLU A 42 -9.26 -0.08 -3.83
C GLU A 42 -9.21 -1.50 -4.38
N VAL A 43 -8.19 -2.28 -3.99
CA VAL A 43 -8.04 -3.68 -4.38
C VAL A 43 -9.21 -4.54 -3.90
N PHE A 44 -9.65 -4.35 -2.65
CA PHE A 44 -10.71 -5.14 -2.02
C PHE A 44 -12.08 -4.46 -2.00
N LYS A 45 -12.27 -3.37 -2.75
CA LYS A 45 -13.51 -2.58 -2.72
C LYS A 45 -14.78 -3.42 -2.96
N ASP A 46 -14.68 -4.42 -3.84
CA ASP A 46 -15.82 -5.28 -4.23
C ASP A 46 -16.10 -6.38 -3.18
N LEU A 47 -15.16 -6.63 -2.26
CA LEU A 47 -15.29 -7.63 -1.19
C LEU A 47 -15.72 -7.00 0.14
N ILE A 48 -15.24 -5.79 0.43
CA ILE A 48 -15.52 -5.09 1.68
C ILE A 48 -17.04 -4.87 1.80
N GLY A 49 -17.65 -5.50 2.80
CA GLY A 49 -19.10 -5.40 3.05
C GLY A 49 -19.98 -6.20 2.08
N ALA A 50 -19.41 -7.04 1.21
CA ALA A 50 -20.18 -7.79 0.21
C ALA A 50 -21.08 -8.89 0.82
N ALA A 51 -20.81 -9.30 2.06
CA ALA A 51 -21.57 -10.34 2.72
C ALA A 51 -22.65 -9.74 3.63
N GLU A 52 -23.90 -9.82 3.19
CA GLU A 52 -25.07 -9.31 3.91
C GLU A 52 -25.84 -10.43 4.62
N GLY A 53 -26.51 -10.11 5.73
CA GLY A 53 -27.40 -11.04 6.42
C GLY A 53 -26.70 -12.23 7.09
N LEU A 54 -25.39 -12.16 7.29
CA LEU A 54 -24.63 -13.20 7.97
C LEU A 54 -24.94 -13.24 9.48
N PRO A 55 -24.92 -14.42 10.11
CA PRO A 55 -24.97 -14.54 11.56
C PRO A 55 -23.81 -13.80 12.25
N GLU A 56 -24.09 -13.17 13.38
CA GLU A 56 -23.07 -12.43 14.16
C GLU A 56 -21.91 -13.31 14.63
N ASP A 57 -22.16 -14.60 14.82
CA ASP A 57 -21.21 -15.61 15.27
C ASP A 57 -20.59 -16.42 14.11
N LEU A 58 -20.77 -16.00 12.85
CA LEU A 58 -20.28 -16.74 11.68
C LEU A 58 -18.77 -17.00 11.72
N ALA A 59 -17.96 -16.03 12.15
CA ALA A 59 -16.50 -16.17 12.18
C ALA A 59 -16.06 -17.32 13.11
N GLU A 60 -16.67 -17.38 14.30
CA GLU A 60 -16.40 -18.41 15.30
C GLU A 60 -16.97 -19.78 14.89
N ASN A 61 -18.17 -19.77 14.30
CA ASN A 61 -18.94 -20.96 13.94
C ASN A 61 -18.97 -21.24 12.43
N HIS A 62 -17.94 -20.87 11.68
CA HIS A 62 -17.95 -21.00 10.22
C HIS A 62 -18.16 -22.45 9.77
N ASP A 63 -17.57 -23.43 10.47
CA ASP A 63 -17.79 -24.85 10.20
C ASP A 63 -19.26 -25.28 10.37
N HIS A 64 -19.97 -24.70 11.33
CA HIS A 64 -21.39 -24.95 11.54
C HIS A 64 -22.21 -24.46 10.35
N TYR A 65 -21.97 -23.23 9.92
CA TYR A 65 -22.76 -22.59 8.87
C TYR A 65 -22.39 -23.07 7.46
N ILE A 66 -21.13 -23.42 7.21
CA ILE A 66 -20.65 -23.86 5.88
C ILE A 66 -20.76 -25.38 5.74
N HIS A 67 -20.52 -26.14 6.81
CA HIS A 67 -20.36 -27.60 6.77
C HIS A 67 -21.31 -28.38 7.69
N GLY A 68 -22.15 -27.72 8.48
CA GLY A 68 -23.13 -28.36 9.37
C GLY A 68 -22.53 -28.98 10.64
N ALA A 69 -21.29 -28.63 11.00
CA ALA A 69 -20.68 -29.07 12.26
C ALA A 69 -21.45 -28.53 13.48
N PRO A 70 -21.32 -29.13 14.69
CA PRO A 70 -21.79 -28.50 15.91
C PRO A 70 -21.13 -27.13 16.12
N LYS A 71 -21.85 -26.17 16.72
CA LYS A 71 -21.26 -24.91 17.16
C LYS A 71 -20.18 -25.15 18.22
N LYS A 72 -19.14 -24.32 18.21
CA LYS A 72 -18.04 -24.37 19.18
C LYS A 72 -18.44 -23.70 20.49
#